data_AF-A0A932UBK8-F1
#
_entry.id   AF-A0A932UBK8-F1
#
_cell.length_a   1.000
_cell.length_b   1.000
_cell.length_c   1.000
_cell.angle_alpha   90.00
_cell.angle_beta   90.00
_cell.angle_gamma   90.00
#
_symmetry.space_group_name_H-M   'P 1'
#
loop_
_entity.id
_entity.type
_entity.pdbx_description
1 polymer ?
#
loop_
_entity_poly.entity_id
_entity_poly.type
_entity_poly.pdbx_seq_one_letter_code
_entity_poly.pdbx_strand_id
1 'polypeptide(L)' 'MGEHDRLESTTAEGPRITPLRNVPSAPLGSRIVGEATPIHVGRRTQVWQTRISSADGKLVAVVTQTQMVI' A
#
# COMPACT_ATOMS: atom_id res chain seq x y z
N MET A 1 -29.88 9.12 16.39
CA MET A 1 -30.53 8.75 15.11
C MET A 1 -29.42 8.80 14.07
N GLY A 2 -28.86 7.64 13.73
CA GLY A 2 -27.52 7.51 13.14
C GLY A 2 -27.42 8.11 11.73
N GLU A 3 -26.43 8.97 11.55
CA GLU A 3 -25.96 9.38 10.24
C GLU A 3 -25.28 8.15 9.61
N HIS A 4 -25.92 7.62 8.59
CA HIS A 4 -25.42 6.50 7.81
C HIS A 4 -24.11 6.92 7.15
N ASP A 5 -23.03 6.40 7.73
CA ASP A 5 -21.77 6.00 7.10
C ASP A 5 -21.87 6.01 5.57
N ARG A 6 -21.63 7.20 5.01
CA ARG A 6 -21.44 7.41 3.58
C ARG A 6 -20.04 6.89 3.31
N LEU A 7 -19.95 5.58 3.05
CA LEU A 7 -18.80 4.98 2.39
C LEU A 7 -18.69 5.63 1.02
N GLU A 8 -17.95 6.74 0.97
CA GLU A 8 -17.55 7.37 -0.26
C GLU A 8 -16.78 6.33 -1.06
N SER A 9 -17.39 5.88 -2.14
CA SER A 9 -16.77 5.13 -3.21
C SER A 9 -15.51 5.87 -3.63
N THR A 10 -14.36 5.47 -3.07
CA THR A 10 -13.06 5.93 -3.53
C THR A 10 -12.84 5.31 -4.91
N THR A 11 -13.11 6.09 -5.95
CA THR A 11 -12.61 5.81 -7.29
C THR A 11 -11.09 5.71 -7.17
N ALA A 12 -10.56 4.49 -7.27
CA ALA A 12 -9.17 4.21 -6.97
C ALA A 12 -8.24 4.80 -8.05
N GLU A 13 -7.82 6.06 -7.86
CA GLU A 13 -6.75 6.74 -8.61
C GLU A 13 -5.40 6.70 -7.85
N GLY A 14 -5.24 5.74 -6.93
CA GLY A 14 -4.07 5.58 -6.08
C GLY A 14 -3.38 4.23 -6.23
N PRO A 15 -2.19 4.04 -5.64
CA PRO A 15 -1.47 2.78 -5.67
C PRO A 15 -2.34 1.66 -5.09
N ARG A 16 -2.47 0.55 -5.83
CA ARG A 16 -3.27 -0.60 -5.40
C ARG A 16 -2.53 -1.31 -4.27
N ILE A 17 -3.09 -1.23 -3.06
CA ILE A 17 -2.64 -1.99 -1.91
C ILE A 17 -3.27 -3.38 -1.98
N THR A 18 -2.45 -4.42 -2.08
CA THR A 18 -2.94 -5.80 -2.05
C THR A 18 -2.79 -6.32 -0.62
N PRO A 19 -3.88 -6.47 0.15
CA PRO A 19 -3.80 -7.07 1.47
C PRO A 19 -3.37 -8.52 1.33
N LEU A 20 -2.41 -8.94 2.15
CA LEU A 20 -1.91 -10.31 2.13
C LEU A 20 -2.83 -11.18 2.99
N ARG A 21 -3.29 -12.30 2.42
CA ARG A 21 -4.36 -13.13 2.98
C ARG A 21 -4.05 -13.70 4.38
N ASN A 22 -2.78 -13.95 4.68
CA ASN A 22 -2.36 -14.70 5.87
C ASN A 22 -1.33 -13.95 6.73
N VAL A 23 -1.34 -12.62 6.66
CA VAL A 23 -0.31 -11.78 7.29
C VAL A 23 -0.96 -10.91 8.36
N PRO A 24 -0.37 -10.80 9.57
CA PRO A 24 -0.95 -10.00 10.63
C PRO A 24 -1.00 -8.52 10.24
N SER A 25 -2.11 -7.86 10.58
CA SER A 25 -2.21 -6.40 10.48
C SER A 25 -1.34 -5.73 11.54
N ALA A 26 -0.86 -4.52 11.25
CA ALA A 26 -0.20 -3.69 12.24
C ALA A 26 -1.24 -3.07 13.20
N PRO A 27 -1.01 -3.06 14.52
CA PRO A 27 -1.89 -2.39 15.47
C PRO A 27 -2.02 -0.89 15.18
N LEU A 28 -3.17 -0.30 15.51
CA LEU A 28 -3.35 1.15 15.42
C LEU A 28 -2.35 1.88 16.32
N GLY A 29 -1.76 2.95 15.80
CA GLY A 29 -0.71 3.71 16.50
C GLY A 29 0.67 3.04 16.52
N SER A 30 0.82 1.84 15.94
CA SER A 30 2.14 1.20 15.81
C SER A 30 2.96 1.83 14.68
N ARG A 31 4.28 1.81 14.84
CA ARG A 31 5.21 2.23 13.79
C ARG A 31 5.42 1.09 12.79
N ILE A 32 5.29 1.41 11.52
CA ILE A 32 5.60 0.53 10.39
C ILE A 32 6.79 1.06 9.60
N VAL A 33 7.49 0.17 8.92
CA VAL A 33 8.61 0.48 8.01
C VAL A 33 8.18 0.13 6.59
N GLY A 34 8.30 1.07 5.67
CA GLY A 34 8.07 0.89 4.25
C GLY A 34 9.37 0.91 3.47
N GLU A 35 9.66 -0.14 2.72
CA GLU A 35 10.82 -0.23 1.83
C GLU A 35 10.34 -0.26 0.37
N ALA A 36 10.68 0.78 -0.39
CA ALA A 36 10.33 0.88 -1.80
C ALA A 36 11.48 0.37 -2.67
N THR A 37 11.20 -0.65 -3.48
CA THR A 37 12.14 -1.25 -4.43
C THR A 37 11.59 -1.10 -5.84
N PRO A 38 12.36 -0.59 -6.81
CA PRO A 38 11.92 -0.54 -8.19
C PRO A 38 11.86 -1.97 -8.78
N ILE A 39 10.73 -2.34 -9.37
CA ILE A 39 10.59 -3.59 -10.14
C ILE A 39 10.94 -3.34 -11.61
N HIS A 40 10.51 -2.19 -12.14
CA HIS A 40 10.77 -1.79 -13.52
C HIS A 40 10.94 -0.28 -13.60
N VAL A 41 12.02 0.19 -14.23
CA VAL A 41 12.28 1.62 -14.42
C VAL A 41 12.46 1.88 -15.91
N GLY A 42 11.37 2.26 -16.56
CA GLY A 42 11.35 2.69 -17.95
C GLY A 42 11.36 4.21 -18.07
N ARG A 43 11.66 4.70 -19.28
CA ARG A 43 11.73 6.15 -19.56
C ARG A 43 10.38 6.88 -19.46
N ARG A 44 9.27 6.15 -19.61
CA ARG A 44 7.89 6.70 -19.57
C ARG A 44 7.07 6.17 -18.40
N THR A 45 7.43 5.00 -17.88
CA THR A 45 6.66 4.30 -16.85
C THR A 45 7.64 3.65 -15.87
N GLN A 46 7.33 3.74 -14.58
CA GLN A 46 8.04 3.01 -13.53
C GLN A 46 7.06 2.19 -12.72
N VAL A 47 7.48 1.00 -12.32
CA VAL A 47 6.74 0.10 -11.42
C VAL A 47 7.58 -0.10 -10.17
N TRP A 48 7.00 0.24 -9.03
CA TRP A 48 7.63 0.16 -7.71
C TRP A 48 6.85 -0.80 -6.82
N GLN A 49 7.58 -1.62 -6.07
CA GLN A 49 7.04 -2.42 -5.00
C GLN A 49 7.40 -1.80 -3.66
N THR A 50 6.41 -1.57 -2.81
CA THR A 50 6.65 -1.17 -1.43
C THR A 50 6.30 -2.33 -0.51
N ARG A 51 7.30 -2.82 0.23
CA ARG A 51 7.12 -3.80 1.29
C ARG A 51 6.89 -3.07 2.60
N ILE A 52 5.77 -3.34 3.27
CA ILE A 52 5.41 -2.70 4.54
C ILE A 52 5.52 -3.73 5.65
N SER A 53 6.37 -3.47 6.64
CA SER A 53 6.62 -4.36 7.78
C SER A 53 6.35 -3.67 9.12
N SER A 54 5.93 -4.44 10.12
CA SER A 54 5.80 -3.99 11.52
C SER A 54 7.18 -3.71 12.14
N ALA A 55 7.21 -3.04 13.29
CA ALA A 55 8.42 -2.86 14.11
C ALA A 55 9.12 -4.20 14.44
N ASP A 56 8.36 -5.29 14.57
CA ASP A 56 8.89 -6.64 14.81
C ASP A 56 9.39 -7.34 13.54
N GLY A 57 9.49 -6.63 12.41
CA GLY A 57 9.97 -7.16 11.12
C GLY A 57 8.98 -8.06 10.37
N LYS A 58 7.77 -8.28 10.91
CA LYS A 58 6.72 -9.04 10.23
C LYS A 58 6.19 -8.24 9.05
N LEU A 59 6.08 -8.87 7.88
CA LEU A 59 5.38 -8.29 6.74
C LEU A 59 3.94 -7.95 7.16
N VAL A 60 3.35 -6.92 6.55
CA VAL A 60 1.96 -6.48 6.78
C VAL A 60 1.25 -6.29 5.45
N ALA A 61 1.90 -5.64 4.50
CA ALA A 61 1.32 -5.42 3.17
C ALA A 61 2.41 -5.33 2.09
N VAL A 62 1.98 -5.56 0.85
CA VAL A 62 2.75 -5.26 -0.36
C VAL A 62 1.91 -4.38 -1.26
N VAL A 63 2.51 -3.29 -1.72
CA VAL A 63 1.89 -2.32 -2.63
C VAL A 63 2.66 -2.33 -3.93
N THR A 64 1.95 -2.46 -5.05
CA THR A 64 2.53 -2.27 -6.38
C THR A 64 1.99 -0.97 -6.95
N GLN A 65 2.90 -0.03 -7.21
CA GLN A 65 2.59 1.25 -7.80
C GLN A 65 3.13 1.30 -9.23
N THR A 66 2.25 1.63 -10.18
CA THR A 66 2.65 2.01 -11.53
C THR A 66 2.52 3.51 -11.65
N GLN A 67 3.59 4.19 -12.06
CA GLN A 67 3.61 5.63 -12.27
C GLN A 67 4.11 5.99 -13.66
N MET A 68 3.54 7.04 -14.23
CA MET A 68 4.06 7.67 -15.43
C MET A 68 5.13 8.69 -15.03
N VAL A 69 6.19 8.80 -15.84
CA VAL A 69 7.22 9.82 -15.69
C VAL A 69 7.04 10.80 -16.83
N ILE A 70 6.89 12.08 -16.48
CA ILE A 70 6.66 13.18 -17.42
C ILE A 70 7.99 13.91 -17.63
#